data_AF-A0A1Z8NR58-F1
#
_entry.id   AF-A0A1Z8NR58-F1
#
_cell.length_a   1.000
_cell.length_b   1.000
_cell.length_c   1.000
_cell.angle_alpha   90.00
_cell.angle_beta   90.00
_cell.angle_gamma   90.00
#
_symmetry.space_group_name_H-M   'P 1'
#
loop_
_entity.id
_entity.type
_entity.pdbx_description
1 polymer ?
#
loop_
_entity_poly.entity_id
_entity_poly.type
_entity_poly.pdbx_seq_one_letter_code
_entity_poly.pdbx_strand_id
1 'polypeptide(L)' 'VKNIRYFASQPWPFPHSLMIAFHADYASGKINIDPDEIEDANWFNVHNLPERLPGLISISRKLIDATLNELRHH' A
#
# COMPACT_ATOMS: atom_id res chain seq x y z
N VAL A 1 -12.22 0.42 6.14
CA VAL A 1 -11.79 -0.65 5.20
C VAL A 1 -12.55 -1.94 5.51
N LYS A 2 -12.59 -2.92 4.59
CA LYS A 2 -13.16 -4.26 4.80
C LYS A 2 -12.28 -5.35 4.17
N ASN A 3 -12.61 -6.62 4.38
CA ASN A 3 -11.92 -7.78 3.79
C ASN A 3 -10.39 -7.72 3.99
N ILE A 4 -9.93 -7.57 5.23
CA ILE A 4 -8.50 -7.50 5.52
C ILE A 4 -7.87 -8.86 5.25
N ARG A 5 -6.84 -8.90 4.40
CA ARG A 5 -6.16 -10.13 3.95
C ARG A 5 -4.67 -10.00 4.20
N TYR A 6 -4.10 -10.91 4.96
CA TYR A 6 -2.65 -10.96 5.16
C TYR A 6 -1.92 -11.15 3.83
N PHE A 7 -0.85 -10.39 3.62
CA PHE A 7 0.01 -10.52 2.44
C PHE A 7 1.38 -11.10 2.81
N ALA A 8 2.16 -10.40 3.62
CA ALA A 8 3.53 -10.80 3.96
C ALA A 8 4.03 -10.06 5.20
N SER A 9 5.18 -10.49 5.73
CA SER A 9 5.94 -9.76 6.74
C SER A 9 7.37 -9.50 6.29
N GLN A 10 7.94 -8.35 6.63
CA GLN A 10 9.34 -8.00 6.37
C GLN A 10 9.98 -7.40 7.64
N PRO A 11 11.13 -7.92 8.10
CA PRO A 11 11.91 -7.26 9.15
C PRO A 11 12.33 -5.86 8.70
N TRP A 12 12.13 -4.86 9.56
CA TRP A 12 12.51 -3.48 9.32
C TRP A 12 13.44 -2.99 10.44
N PRO A 13 14.75 -2.90 10.17
CA PRO A 13 15.74 -2.70 11.21
C PRO A 13 15.92 -1.21 11.56
N PHE A 14 14.89 -0.50 12.03
CA PHE A 14 15.02 0.81 12.70
C PHE A 14 13.70 1.17 13.41
N PRO A 15 13.64 1.27 14.76
CA PRO A 15 14.63 0.80 15.74
C PRO A 15 14.68 -0.74 15.81
N HIS A 16 13.55 -1.45 15.87
CA HIS A 16 13.44 -2.92 15.72
C HIS A 16 11.99 -3.26 15.42
N SER A 17 11.60 -3.31 14.14
CA SER A 17 10.20 -3.50 13.76
C SER A 17 10.01 -4.68 12.82
N LEU A 18 8.82 -5.27 12.85
CA LEU A 18 8.35 -6.22 11.84
C LEU A 18 7.20 -5.55 11.09
N MET A 19 7.42 -5.26 9.81
CA MET A 19 6.35 -4.74 8.95
C MET A 19 5.44 -5.90 8.57
N ILE A 20 4.15 -5.77 8.82
CA ILE A 20 3.13 -6.74 8.41
C ILE A 20 2.21 -6.06 7.41
N ALA A 21 2.21 -6.56 6.19
CA ALA A 21 1.44 -5.98 5.10
C ALA A 21 0.13 -6.74 4.90
N PHE A 22 -0.92 -5.99 4.60
CA PHE A 22 -2.26 -6.49 4.33
C PHE A 22 -2.83 -5.84 3.07
N HIS A 23 -3.63 -6.59 2.32
CA HIS A 23 -4.60 -6.02 1.40
C HIS A 23 -5.90 -5.73 2.15
N ALA A 24 -6.60 -4.68 1.73
CA ALA A 24 -7.93 -4.37 2.23
C ALA A 24 -8.73 -3.65 1.15
N ASP A 25 -10.05 -3.85 1.16
CA ASP A 25 -10.93 -3.21 0.20
C ASP A 25 -11.49 -1.93 0.79
N TYR A 26 -11.65 -0.92 -0.05
CA TYR A 26 -12.40 0.27 0.30
C TYR A 26 -13.84 -0.10 0.67
N ALA A 27 -14.32 0.44 1.79
CA ALA A 27 -15.67 0.18 2.27
C ALA A 27 -16.57 1.43 2.09
N SER A 28 -16.13 2.56 2.61
CA SER A 28 -16.81 3.86 2.55
C SER A 28 -15.89 4.95 3.13
N GLY A 29 -16.28 6.22 2.99
CA GLY A 29 -15.57 7.37 3.54
C GLY A 29 -15.08 8.36 2.47
N LYS A 30 -14.28 9.33 2.89
CA LYS A 30 -13.53 10.22 2.01
C LYS A 30 -12.09 10.27 2.53
N ILE A 31 -11.14 10.55 1.64
CA ILE A 31 -9.75 10.80 2.07
C ILE A 31 -9.77 12.04 2.96
N ASN A 32 -9.24 11.90 4.17
CA ASN A 32 -9.06 12.96 5.14
C ASN A 32 -7.73 12.68 5.84
N ILE A 33 -6.68 13.38 5.41
CA ILE A 33 -5.31 13.17 5.91
C ILE A 33 -5.08 13.93 7.21
N ASP A 34 -4.20 13.39 8.05
CA ASP A 34 -3.56 14.14 9.12
C ASP A 34 -2.26 14.74 8.56
N PRO A 35 -2.15 16.08 8.42
CA PRO A 35 -0.99 16.71 7.81
C PRO A 35 0.30 16.55 8.62
N ASP A 36 0.23 16.21 9.91
CA ASP A 36 1.41 15.94 10.73
C ASP A 36 2.04 14.57 10.41
N GLU A 37 1.28 13.65 9.81
CA GLU A 37 1.75 12.31 9.43
C GLU A 37 1.92 12.12 7.91
N ILE A 38 0.98 12.63 7.11
CA ILE A 38 0.88 12.39 5.66
C ILE A 38 0.67 13.71 4.93
N GLU A 39 1.58 14.04 4.01
CA GLU A 39 1.51 15.27 3.22
C GLU A 39 0.43 15.23 2.12
N ASP A 40 0.24 14.07 1.47
CA ASP A 40 -0.75 13.89 0.39
C ASP A 40 -1.23 12.43 0.32
N ALA A 41 -2.49 12.24 -0.06
CA ALA A 41 -3.09 10.92 -0.29
C ALA A 41 -4.15 10.99 -1.39
N ASN A 42 -4.08 10.05 -2.33
CA ASN A 42 -5.03 9.98 -3.44
C ASN A 42 -5.27 8.55 -3.91
N TRP A 43 -6.33 8.37 -4.70
CA TRP A 43 -6.59 7.14 -5.43
C TRP A 43 -5.85 7.18 -6.78
N PHE A 44 -5.16 6.11 -7.12
CA PHE A 44 -4.43 5.99 -8.37
C PHE A 44 -5.05 4.94 -9.27
N ASN A 45 -5.15 5.24 -10.57
CA ASN A 45 -5.57 4.27 -11.56
C ASN A 45 -4.43 3.26 -11.80
N VAL A 46 -4.76 1.99 -12.00
CA VAL A 46 -3.79 0.90 -12.22
C VAL A 46 -2.91 1.09 -13.47
N HIS A 47 -3.31 1.97 -14.39
CA HIS A 47 -2.58 2.34 -15.60
C HIS A 47 -1.93 3.72 -15.52
N ASN A 48 -2.14 4.48 -14.44
CA ASN A 48 -1.60 5.82 -14.24
C ASN A 48 -1.10 6.00 -12.80
N LEU A 49 0.03 5.37 -12.52
CA LEU A 49 0.72 5.44 -11.23
C LEU A 49 1.68 6.64 -11.20
N PRO A 50 2.00 7.17 -10.01
CA PRO A 50 3.03 8.19 -9.89
C PRO A 50 4.39 7.64 -10.33
N GLU A 51 5.23 8.52 -10.88
CA GLU A 51 6.56 8.15 -11.39
C GLU A 51 7.45 7.56 -10.31
N ARG A 52 7.30 8.01 -9.06
CA ARG A 52 8.09 7.57 -7.92
C ARG A 52 7.31 6.58 -7.07
N LEU A 53 7.75 5.32 -7.12
CA LEU A 53 7.30 4.25 -6.23
C LEU A 53 8.40 3.88 -5.24
N PRO A 54 8.07 3.17 -4.14
CA PRO A 54 9.07 2.63 -3.23
C PRO A 54 10.06 1.69 -3.95
N GLY A 55 11.25 1.54 -3.35
CA GLY A 55 12.31 0.69 -3.90
C GLY A 55 11.88 -0.78 -4.01
N LEU A 56 12.37 -1.47 -5.04
CA LEU A 56 11.96 -2.84 -5.43
C LEU A 56 12.04 -3.89 -4.31
N ILE A 57 12.95 -3.70 -3.35
CA ILE A 57 13.15 -4.65 -2.24
C ILE A 57 12.11 -4.47 -1.12
N SER A 58 11.46 -3.31 -1.04
CA SER A 58 10.53 -2.98 0.05
C SER A 58 9.23 -3.79 -0.02
N ILE A 59 8.68 -4.13 1.15
CA ILE A 59 7.37 -4.78 1.26
C ILE A 59 6.25 -3.90 0.71
N SER A 60 6.38 -2.58 0.80
CA SER A 60 5.45 -1.63 0.18
C SER A 60 5.44 -1.77 -1.34
N ARG A 61 6.61 -1.88 -1.98
CA ARG A 61 6.67 -2.09 -3.43
C ARG A 61 6.09 -3.44 -3.85
N LYS A 62 6.42 -4.50 -3.11
CA LYS A 62 5.87 -5.84 -3.36
C LYS A 62 4.34 -5.87 -3.24
N LEU A 63 3.78 -5.19 -2.25
CA LEU A 63 2.33 -5.09 -2.03
C LEU A 63 1.65 -4.37 -3.21
N ILE A 64 2.23 -3.24 -3.66
CA ILE A 64 1.73 -2.48 -4.82
C ILE A 64 1.75 -3.35 -6.07
N ASP A 65 2.89 -3.98 -6.39
CA ASP A 65 3.04 -4.78 -7.60
C ASP A 65 2.08 -6.00 -7.61
N ALA A 66 1.90 -6.66 -6.45
CA ALA A 66 0.93 -7.74 -6.30
C ALA A 66 -0.52 -7.27 -6.54
N THR A 67 -0.90 -6.12 -5.95
CA THR A 67 -2.23 -5.52 -6.15
C THR A 67 -2.46 -5.17 -7.63
N LEU A 68 -1.46 -4.61 -8.31
CA LEU A 68 -1.57 -4.24 -9.72
C LEU A 68 -1.74 -5.45 -10.63
N ASN A 69 -1.02 -6.53 -10.35
CA ASN A 69 -1.16 -7.78 -11.09
C ASN A 69 -2.58 -8.34 -10.90
N GLU A 70 -3.09 -8.40 -9.67
CA GLU A 70 -4.47 -8.85 -9.39
C GLU A 70 -5.49 -8.00 -10.16
N LEU A 71 -5.44 -6.68 -10.05
CA LEU A 71 -6.42 -5.78 -10.66
C LEU A 71 -6.36 -5.71 -12.19
N ARG A 72 -5.23 -6.02 -12.82
CA ARG A 72 -5.11 -6.03 -14.29
C ARG A 72 -5.62 -7.34 -14.92
N HIS A 73 -5.81 -8.38 -14.12
CA HIS A 73 -6.34 -9.67 -14.57
C HIS A 73 -7.86 -9.82 -14.33
N HIS A 74 -8.49 -8.79 -13.78
CA HIS A 74 -9.93 -8.65 -13.59
C HIS A 74 -10.50 -7.56 -14.50
#